data_AF-A0A5B8IME9-F1
#
_entry.id   AF-A0A5B8IME9-F1
#
_cell.length_a   1.000
_cell.length_b   1.000
_cell.length_c   1.000
_cell.angle_alpha   90.00
_cell.angle_beta   90.00
_cell.angle_gamma   90.00
#
_symmetry.space_group_name_H-M   'P 1'
#
loop_
_entity.id
_entity.type
_entity.pdbx_description
1 polymer ?
#
loop_
_entity_poly.entity_id
_entity_poly.type
_entity_poly.pdbx_seq_one_letter_code
_entity_poly.pdbx_strand_id
1 'polypeptide(L)'
;MVDDPQNTGTGSTEGDQSDQSDRGKTGDPQGDPGVEPGSDDQGDASAELSAERAARAAAEKRATEAEAESARLRRSNAAVKGVDLDALRAEVRAEFTGQIVRAEVRAAATGRLRDPADALSMLDLDALAGSGGDVDAKAVAAAVAELVKNKPYLAASAESTSTGTSSAPTVPAPWGDVGAGPRSESAEGEPAAGFDRMRNAYSKTD
;
A
#
# COMPACT_ATOMS: atom_id res chain seq x y z
N MET A 1 7.34 -25.03 -50.77
CA MET A 1 6.59 -26.31 -50.79
C MET A 1 7.47 -27.41 -50.23
N VAL A 2 7.28 -27.75 -48.95
CA VAL A 2 6.98 -29.13 -48.50
C VAL A 2 6.19 -28.95 -47.20
N ASP A 3 4.87 -29.07 -47.32
CA ASP A 3 3.95 -29.42 -46.26
C ASP A 3 4.19 -30.89 -45.84
N ASP A 4 4.18 -31.23 -44.55
CA ASP A 4 3.14 -32.09 -43.95
C ASP A 4 3.34 -32.30 -42.42
N PRO A 5 2.27 -32.34 -41.60
CA PRO A 5 2.28 -32.62 -40.16
C PRO A 5 1.79 -34.04 -39.79
N GLN A 6 1.71 -34.32 -38.48
CA GLN A 6 0.95 -35.39 -37.80
C GLN A 6 1.68 -36.71 -37.51
N ASN A 7 1.93 -36.96 -36.22
CA ASN A 7 2.09 -38.30 -35.66
C ASN A 7 1.12 -38.48 -34.49
N THR A 8 -0.02 -39.10 -34.79
CA THR A 8 -0.98 -39.65 -33.82
C THR A 8 -0.94 -41.17 -33.95
N GLY A 9 -0.51 -41.86 -32.89
CA GLY A 9 -0.45 -43.33 -32.82
C GLY A 9 -1.24 -43.84 -31.62
N THR A 10 -2.41 -44.41 -31.92
CA THR A 10 -3.38 -45.08 -31.06
C THR A 10 -2.94 -46.48 -30.59
N GLY A 11 -3.27 -46.84 -29.34
CA GLY A 11 -3.98 -48.08 -28.95
C GLY A 11 -3.33 -49.47 -29.09
N SER A 12 -3.23 -50.20 -27.96
CA SER A 12 -3.31 -51.68 -27.79
C SER A 12 -3.28 -51.95 -26.27
N THR A 13 -4.36 -52.31 -25.55
CA THR A 13 -5.19 -53.53 -25.51
C THR A 13 -4.55 -54.72 -24.75
N GLU A 14 -5.04 -54.89 -23.51
CA GLU A 14 -5.47 -56.10 -22.75
C GLU A 14 -4.69 -57.43 -22.69
N GLY A 15 -4.83 -58.06 -21.52
CA GLY A 15 -4.61 -59.49 -21.22
C GLY A 15 -3.32 -59.73 -20.40
N ASP A 16 -3.27 -60.46 -19.29
CA ASP A 16 -4.02 -61.68 -18.95
C ASP A 16 -3.81 -62.02 -17.46
N GLN A 17 -4.87 -62.52 -16.80
CA GLN A 17 -4.88 -63.00 -15.42
C GLN A 17 -4.87 -64.54 -15.43
N SER A 18 -4.05 -65.17 -14.59
CA SER A 18 -4.30 -66.52 -14.06
C SER A 18 -3.65 -66.59 -12.67
N ASP A 19 -4.40 -66.71 -11.59
CA ASP A 19 -5.19 -67.83 -11.06
C ASP A 19 -4.36 -68.77 -10.16
N GLN A 20 -5.04 -69.16 -9.09
CA GLN A 20 -4.64 -69.72 -7.81
C GLN A 20 -3.96 -71.08 -7.87
N SER A 21 -3.23 -71.41 -6.80
CA SER A 21 -3.12 -72.71 -6.08
C SER A 21 -1.86 -72.61 -5.18
N ASP A 22 -1.70 -73.16 -3.98
CA ASP A 22 -2.32 -74.27 -3.28
C ASP A 22 -1.93 -74.16 -1.78
N ARG A 23 -2.76 -74.70 -0.89
CA ARG A 23 -2.50 -74.81 0.55
C ARG A 23 -1.65 -76.04 0.83
N GLY A 24 -0.53 -75.89 1.53
CA GLY A 24 0.29 -77.01 2.03
C GLY A 24 0.85 -76.75 3.43
N LYS A 25 0.20 -77.34 4.43
CA LYS A 25 0.53 -77.35 5.86
C LYS A 25 1.67 -78.34 6.16
N THR A 26 2.34 -78.17 7.31
CA THR A 26 3.29 -79.06 8.05
C THR A 26 4.77 -78.67 7.94
N GLY A 27 5.55 -78.51 9.01
CA GLY A 27 5.28 -78.62 10.44
C GLY A 27 6.46 -78.06 11.25
N ASP A 28 6.17 -77.55 12.45
CA ASP A 28 7.17 -77.32 13.49
C ASP A 28 7.73 -78.67 13.99
N PRO A 29 9.01 -78.69 14.37
CA PRO A 29 9.29 -79.03 15.76
C PRO A 29 10.27 -78.02 16.37
N GLN A 30 9.74 -77.28 17.34
CA GLN A 30 10.32 -77.00 18.66
C GLN A 30 11.83 -77.20 18.85
N GLY A 31 12.51 -76.08 19.13
CA GLY A 31 13.85 -76.06 19.71
C GLY A 31 14.23 -74.64 20.14
N ASP A 32 13.81 -74.24 21.34
CA ASP A 32 14.44 -73.17 22.14
C ASP A 32 14.97 -73.85 23.41
N PRO A 33 16.21 -73.56 23.87
CA PRO A 33 16.42 -72.40 24.73
C PRO A 33 17.76 -71.71 24.50
N GLY A 34 17.74 -70.41 24.18
CA GLY A 34 18.98 -69.64 24.04
C GLY A 34 18.84 -68.13 24.22
N VAL A 35 17.98 -67.66 25.12
CA VAL A 35 17.98 -66.25 25.53
C VAL A 35 19.04 -66.06 26.61
N GLU A 36 20.24 -65.63 26.20
CA GLU A 36 21.10 -64.79 27.05
C GLU A 36 21.20 -63.38 26.43
N PRO A 37 21.27 -62.35 27.28
CA PRO A 37 20.95 -60.98 26.92
C PRO A 37 22.16 -60.31 26.28
N GLY A 38 22.01 -59.83 25.05
CA GLY A 38 23.07 -59.11 24.36
C GLY A 38 22.51 -58.35 23.18
N SER A 39 21.82 -57.24 23.44
CA SER A 39 21.48 -56.31 22.38
C SER A 39 21.35 -54.87 22.90
N ASP A 40 22.37 -54.41 23.62
CA ASP A 40 22.54 -52.97 23.81
C ASP A 40 22.88 -52.27 22.46
N ASP A 41 23.43 -53.01 21.48
CA ASP A 41 23.73 -52.49 20.12
C ASP A 41 22.51 -52.30 19.20
N GLN A 42 21.37 -52.95 19.46
CA GLN A 42 20.18 -52.79 18.61
C GLN A 42 19.44 -51.48 18.89
N GLY A 43 19.54 -50.95 20.12
CA GLY A 43 18.99 -49.65 20.50
C GLY A 43 19.67 -48.52 19.74
N ASP A 44 21.00 -48.57 19.67
CA ASP A 44 21.84 -47.53 19.05
C ASP A 44 21.69 -47.51 17.52
N ALA A 45 21.68 -48.66 16.86
CA ALA A 45 21.43 -48.73 15.41
C ALA A 45 20.03 -48.21 15.01
N SER A 46 19.02 -48.46 15.85
CA SER A 46 17.65 -47.95 15.62
C SER A 46 17.55 -46.43 15.83
N ALA A 47 18.33 -45.88 16.77
CA ALA A 47 18.41 -44.46 17.06
C ALA A 47 19.12 -43.69 15.93
N GLU A 48 20.21 -44.23 15.40
CA GLU A 48 20.95 -43.66 14.26
C GLU A 48 20.08 -43.60 13.00
N LEU A 49 19.36 -44.67 12.67
CA LEU A 49 18.44 -44.69 11.53
C LEU A 49 17.27 -43.70 11.69
N SER A 50 16.81 -43.48 12.91
CA SER A 50 15.76 -42.51 13.21
C SER A 50 16.28 -41.06 13.09
N ALA A 51 17.50 -40.81 13.55
CA ALA A 51 18.17 -39.52 13.40
C ALA A 51 18.42 -39.17 11.92
N GLU A 52 18.87 -40.14 11.12
CA GLU A 52 19.07 -39.95 9.67
C GLU A 52 17.75 -39.65 8.95
N ARG A 53 16.67 -40.38 9.27
CA ARG A 53 15.33 -40.11 8.71
C ARG A 53 14.81 -38.73 9.12
N ALA A 54 15.04 -38.32 10.37
CA ALA A 54 14.65 -36.99 10.84
C ALA A 54 15.46 -35.87 10.14
N ALA A 55 16.77 -36.09 9.93
CA ALA A 55 17.62 -35.16 9.19
C ALA A 55 17.18 -35.04 7.72
N ARG A 56 16.85 -36.17 7.08
CA ARG A 56 16.32 -36.21 5.72
C ARG A 56 14.96 -35.51 5.61
N ALA A 57 14.02 -35.80 6.51
CA ALA A 57 12.72 -35.13 6.54
C ALA A 57 12.86 -33.62 6.76
N ALA A 58 13.79 -33.18 7.61
CA ALA A 58 14.09 -31.76 7.81
C ALA A 58 14.73 -31.11 6.57
N ALA A 59 15.60 -31.82 5.85
CA ALA A 59 16.19 -31.36 4.61
C ALA A 59 15.14 -31.24 3.49
N GLU A 60 14.28 -32.24 3.34
CA GLU A 60 13.17 -32.24 2.38
C GLU A 60 12.18 -31.10 2.68
N LYS A 61 11.86 -30.88 3.96
CA LYS A 61 11.03 -29.74 4.37
C LYS A 61 11.68 -28.39 4.01
N ARG A 62 12.97 -28.20 4.30
CA ARG A 62 13.68 -26.97 3.91
C ARG A 62 13.76 -26.79 2.40
N ALA A 63 13.94 -27.87 1.64
CA ALA A 63 13.97 -27.83 0.19
C ALA A 63 12.62 -27.38 -0.38
N THR A 64 11.52 -27.96 0.11
CA THR A 64 10.17 -27.59 -0.32
C THR A 64 9.80 -26.15 0.07
N GLU A 65 10.19 -25.69 1.26
CA GLU A 65 10.02 -24.29 1.68
C GLU A 65 10.82 -23.32 0.80
N ALA A 66 12.10 -23.63 0.53
CA ALA A 66 12.96 -22.81 -0.34
C ALA A 66 12.47 -22.79 -1.79
N GLU A 67 11.97 -23.91 -2.31
CA GLU A 67 11.37 -23.97 -3.64
C GLU A 67 10.09 -23.14 -3.71
N ALA A 68 9.21 -23.23 -2.72
CA ALA A 68 7.98 -22.46 -2.64
C ALA A 68 8.28 -20.94 -2.56
N GLU A 69 9.27 -20.54 -1.77
CA GLU A 69 9.73 -19.16 -1.68
C GLU A 69 10.34 -18.69 -3.00
N SER A 70 11.21 -19.49 -3.63
CA SER A 70 11.80 -19.16 -4.93
C SER A 70 10.74 -19.03 -6.03
N ALA A 71 9.70 -19.87 -6.00
CA ALA A 71 8.57 -19.80 -6.93
C ALA A 71 7.72 -18.54 -6.68
N ARG A 72 7.50 -18.18 -5.42
CA ARG A 72 6.82 -16.93 -5.04
C ARG A 72 7.60 -15.72 -5.53
N LEU A 73 8.91 -15.68 -5.29
CA LEU A 73 9.79 -14.59 -5.72
C LEU A 73 9.90 -14.50 -7.25
N ARG A 74 9.91 -15.64 -7.97
CA ARG A 74 9.87 -15.64 -9.43
C ARG A 74 8.56 -15.09 -9.95
N ARG A 75 7.42 -15.45 -9.36
CA ARG A 75 6.10 -14.89 -9.73
C ARG A 75 6.01 -13.39 -9.45
N SER A 76 6.48 -12.92 -8.29
CA SER A 76 6.48 -11.49 -7.97
C SER A 76 7.43 -10.69 -8.85
N ASN A 77 8.63 -11.21 -9.13
CA ASN A 77 9.56 -10.55 -10.06
C ASN A 77 9.08 -10.60 -11.51
N ALA A 78 8.41 -11.66 -11.94
CA ALA A 78 7.80 -11.73 -13.27
C ALA A 78 6.70 -10.68 -13.46
N ALA A 79 5.91 -10.40 -12.41
CA ALA A 79 4.92 -9.33 -12.42
C ALA A 79 5.55 -7.93 -12.56
N VAL A 80 6.79 -7.75 -12.09
CA VAL A 80 7.53 -6.48 -12.20
C VAL A 80 8.35 -6.40 -13.49
N LYS A 81 8.85 -7.52 -14.03
CA LYS A 81 9.73 -7.59 -15.20
C LYS A 81 9.13 -7.10 -16.53
N GLY A 82 7.83 -6.82 -16.58
CA GLY A 82 7.16 -6.20 -17.73
C GLY A 82 6.83 -4.72 -17.53
N VAL A 83 7.06 -4.17 -16.32
CA VAL A 83 6.81 -2.77 -16.01
C VAL A 83 8.14 -2.04 -16.04
N ASP A 84 8.28 -1.10 -16.96
CA ASP A 84 9.41 -0.16 -16.92
C ASP A 84 9.23 0.77 -15.72
N LEU A 85 9.79 0.36 -14.59
CA LEU A 85 9.73 1.12 -13.34
C LEU A 85 10.38 2.49 -13.48
N ASP A 86 11.34 2.65 -14.38
CA ASP A 86 12.02 3.93 -14.58
C ASP A 86 11.17 4.87 -15.41
N ALA A 87 10.48 4.37 -16.44
CA ALA A 87 9.44 5.13 -17.14
C ALA A 87 8.29 5.53 -16.20
N LEU A 88 7.79 4.61 -15.37
CA LEU A 88 6.72 4.91 -14.41
C LEU A 88 7.17 5.94 -13.37
N ARG A 89 8.40 5.82 -12.85
CA ARG A 89 8.96 6.84 -11.94
C ARG A 89 9.11 8.20 -12.61
N ALA A 90 9.49 8.24 -13.89
CA ALA A 90 9.61 9.47 -14.65
C ALA A 90 8.25 10.13 -14.88
N GLU A 91 7.23 9.35 -15.26
CA GLU A 91 5.85 9.82 -15.43
C GLU A 91 5.28 10.38 -14.12
N VAL A 92 5.37 9.59 -13.04
CA VAL A 92 4.94 10.03 -11.71
C VAL A 92 5.67 11.32 -11.33
N ARG A 93 7.00 11.38 -11.47
CA ARG A 93 7.76 12.59 -11.14
C ARG A 93 7.28 13.80 -11.96
N ALA A 94 7.05 13.63 -13.25
CA ALA A 94 6.58 14.71 -14.11
C ALA A 94 5.20 15.23 -13.69
N GLU A 95 4.25 14.33 -13.39
CA GLU A 95 2.91 14.70 -12.91
C GLU A 95 2.98 15.48 -11.59
N PHE A 96 3.77 14.99 -10.62
CA PHE A 96 3.93 15.64 -9.33
C PHE A 96 4.62 16.98 -9.43
N THR A 97 5.69 17.11 -10.23
CA THR A 97 6.35 18.40 -10.46
C THR A 97 5.37 19.42 -11.08
N GLY A 98 4.54 19.01 -12.05
CA GLY A 98 3.51 19.89 -12.61
C GLY A 98 2.44 20.30 -11.59
N GLN A 99 2.12 19.48 -10.59
CA GLN A 99 1.23 19.87 -9.49
C GLN A 99 1.90 20.90 -8.57
N ILE A 100 3.17 20.69 -8.24
CA ILE A 100 3.94 21.57 -7.35
C ILE A 100 4.11 22.95 -8.00
N VAL A 101 4.48 23.03 -9.28
CA VAL A 101 4.59 24.31 -10.00
C VAL A 101 3.27 25.07 -9.97
N ARG A 102 2.15 24.40 -10.24
CA ARG A 102 0.81 25.04 -10.18
C ARG A 102 0.46 25.55 -8.78
N ALA A 103 0.81 24.79 -7.75
CA ALA A 103 0.58 25.20 -6.36
C ALA A 103 1.45 26.41 -5.98
N GLU A 104 2.72 26.40 -6.35
CA GLU A 104 3.67 27.48 -6.07
C GLU A 104 3.28 28.77 -6.82
N VAL A 105 2.87 28.66 -8.09
CA VAL A 105 2.38 29.81 -8.86
C VAL A 105 1.15 30.43 -8.22
N ARG A 106 0.17 29.61 -7.77
CA ARG A 106 -1.00 30.12 -7.05
C ARG A 106 -0.62 30.77 -5.73
N ALA A 107 0.30 30.17 -4.98
CA ALA A 107 0.79 30.72 -3.72
C ALA A 107 1.48 32.08 -3.94
N ALA A 108 2.38 32.18 -4.93
CA ALA A 108 3.09 33.41 -5.26
C ALA A 108 2.17 34.51 -5.83
N ALA A 109 1.10 34.12 -6.53
CA ALA A 109 0.09 35.04 -7.06
C ALA A 109 -0.89 35.54 -5.99
N THR A 110 -1.02 34.84 -4.86
CA THR A 110 -1.95 35.21 -3.78
C THR A 110 -1.57 36.57 -3.21
N GLY A 111 -2.55 37.49 -3.16
CA GLY A 111 -2.35 38.87 -2.71
C GLY A 111 -1.67 39.79 -3.71
N ARG A 112 -1.17 39.27 -4.85
CA ARG A 112 -0.61 40.08 -5.96
C ARG A 112 -1.59 40.21 -7.11
N LEU A 113 -2.29 39.13 -7.45
CA LEU A 113 -3.34 39.11 -8.46
C LEU A 113 -4.72 39.14 -7.81
N ARG A 114 -5.69 39.70 -8.54
CA ARG A 114 -7.12 39.64 -8.17
C ARG A 114 -7.63 38.20 -8.17
N ASP A 115 -7.23 37.40 -9.17
CA ASP A 115 -7.46 35.96 -9.20
C ASP A 115 -6.11 35.22 -9.33
N PRO A 116 -5.68 34.46 -8.32
CA PRO A 116 -4.47 33.64 -8.38
C PRO A 116 -4.51 32.55 -9.46
N ALA A 117 -5.70 32.11 -9.90
CA ALA A 117 -5.84 31.08 -10.93
C ALA A 117 -5.48 31.59 -12.34
N ASP A 118 -5.65 32.90 -12.61
CA ASP A 118 -5.31 33.50 -13.90
C ASP A 118 -3.84 33.31 -14.25
N ALA A 119 -2.96 33.30 -13.25
CA ALA A 119 -1.52 33.09 -13.42
C ALA A 119 -1.21 31.76 -14.16
N LEU A 120 -2.01 30.71 -13.94
CA LEU A 120 -1.79 29.41 -14.58
C LEU A 120 -2.01 29.42 -16.09
N SER A 121 -2.82 30.36 -16.59
CA SER A 121 -3.09 30.52 -18.02
C SER A 121 -2.14 31.51 -18.70
N MET A 122 -1.44 32.34 -17.92
CA MET A 122 -0.64 33.46 -18.42
C MET A 122 0.86 33.27 -18.24
N LEU A 123 1.29 32.31 -17.42
CA LEU A 123 2.69 31.95 -17.23
C LEU A 123 2.99 30.63 -17.93
N ASP A 124 4.22 30.53 -18.45
CA ASP A 124 4.77 29.27 -18.95
C ASP A 124 5.21 28.42 -17.75
N LEU A 125 4.38 27.42 -17.40
CA LEU A 125 4.62 26.55 -16.25
C LEU A 125 5.80 25.59 -16.48
N ASP A 126 6.07 25.21 -17.73
CA ASP A 126 7.17 24.30 -18.07
C ASP A 126 8.51 25.01 -17.90
N ALA A 127 8.58 26.31 -18.23
CA ALA A 127 9.76 27.13 -17.96
C ALA A 127 10.04 27.37 -16.46
N LEU A 128 9.03 27.16 -15.60
CA LEU A 128 9.14 27.32 -14.15
C LEU A 128 9.46 26.01 -13.42
N ALA A 129 9.41 24.87 -14.12
CA ALA A 129 9.89 23.60 -13.60
C ALA A 129 11.43 23.62 -13.55
N GLY A 130 12.00 23.54 -12.35
CA GLY A 130 13.44 23.48 -12.15
C GLY A 130 14.03 22.11 -12.53
N SER A 131 15.36 22.02 -12.53
CA SER A 131 16.03 20.75 -12.85
C SER A 131 15.75 19.70 -11.76
N GLY A 132 15.48 18.46 -12.17
CA GLY A 132 15.38 17.34 -11.23
C GLY A 132 14.04 17.23 -10.48
N GLY A 133 13.05 18.03 -10.84
CA GLY A 133 11.70 17.97 -10.26
C GLY A 133 11.42 18.97 -9.13
N ASP A 134 12.33 19.92 -8.92
CA ASP A 134 12.17 21.04 -7.99
C ASP A 134 11.55 22.27 -8.69
N VAL A 135 11.08 23.26 -7.93
CA VAL A 135 10.49 24.51 -8.46
C VAL A 135 11.34 25.70 -8.05
N ASP A 136 11.71 26.55 -9.02
CA ASP A 136 12.44 27.79 -8.72
C ASP A 136 11.47 28.86 -8.22
N ALA A 137 11.27 28.91 -6.91
CA ALA A 137 10.40 29.89 -6.25
C ALA A 137 10.77 31.35 -6.56
N LYS A 138 12.05 31.65 -6.81
CA LYS A 138 12.48 33.01 -7.18
C LYS A 138 12.06 33.34 -8.60
N ALA A 139 12.23 32.41 -9.54
CA ALA A 139 11.75 32.57 -10.91
C ALA A 139 10.23 32.73 -10.94
N VAL A 140 9.48 31.93 -10.16
CA VAL A 140 8.02 32.06 -10.03
C VAL A 140 7.64 33.46 -9.50
N ALA A 141 8.25 33.91 -8.40
CA ALA A 141 7.95 35.22 -7.82
C ALA A 141 8.28 36.38 -8.77
N ALA A 142 9.35 36.26 -9.57
CA ALA A 142 9.71 37.22 -10.60
C ALA A 142 8.72 37.21 -11.76
N ALA A 143 8.31 36.03 -12.25
CA ALA A 143 7.34 35.88 -13.32
C ALA A 143 5.98 36.48 -12.95
N VAL A 144 5.50 36.25 -11.72
CA VAL A 144 4.28 36.88 -11.21
C VAL A 144 4.42 38.41 -11.11
N ALA A 145 5.58 38.92 -10.68
CA ALA A 145 5.82 40.36 -10.62
C ALA A 145 5.83 41.00 -12.02
N GLU A 146 6.46 40.37 -13.00
CA GLU A 146 6.44 40.81 -14.39
C GLU A 146 5.04 40.73 -15.00
N LEU A 147 4.25 39.72 -14.66
CA LEU A 147 2.87 39.60 -15.10
C LEU A 147 2.04 40.80 -14.62
N VAL A 148 2.17 41.20 -13.36
CA VAL A 148 1.48 42.37 -12.81
C VAL A 148 1.92 43.66 -13.52
N LYS A 149 3.22 43.83 -13.81
CA LYS A 149 3.73 45.00 -14.53
C LYS A 149 3.17 45.09 -15.95
N ASN A 150 3.14 43.97 -16.66
CA ASN A 150 2.67 43.90 -18.05
C ASN A 150 1.15 43.96 -18.15
N LYS A 151 0.44 43.49 -17.13
CA LYS A 151 -1.02 43.43 -17.08
C LYS A 151 -1.55 44.03 -15.77
N PRO A 152 -1.49 45.37 -15.60
CA PRO A 152 -1.87 46.02 -14.36
C PRO A 152 -3.33 45.79 -13.94
N TYR A 153 -4.20 45.52 -14.92
CA TYR A 153 -5.62 45.21 -14.69
C TYR A 153 -5.85 43.90 -13.91
N LEU A 154 -4.84 43.05 -13.79
CA LEU A 154 -4.88 41.81 -13.00
C LEU A 154 -4.43 42.03 -11.56
N ALA A 155 -3.82 43.17 -11.23
CA ALA A 155 -3.32 43.44 -9.89
C ALA A 155 -4.46 43.41 -8.87
N ALA A 156 -4.19 42.85 -7.69
CA ALA A 156 -5.11 42.94 -6.58
C ALA A 156 -5.27 44.41 -6.15
N SER A 157 -6.52 44.89 -6.14
CA SER A 157 -6.85 46.15 -5.45
C SER A 157 -6.68 45.96 -3.94
N ALA A 158 -6.30 47.02 -3.21
CA ALA A 158 -6.08 46.98 -1.75
C ALA A 158 -7.27 46.42 -0.94
N GLU A 159 -8.47 46.40 -1.52
CA GLU A 159 -9.69 45.85 -0.92
C GLU A 159 -9.80 44.32 -1.03
N SER A 160 -9.10 43.69 -1.98
CA SER A 160 -9.19 42.25 -2.27
C SER A 160 -8.33 41.38 -1.35
N THR A 161 -7.45 41.96 -0.54
CA THR A 161 -6.57 41.27 0.41
C THR A 161 -7.27 40.86 1.73
N SER A 162 -8.57 41.11 1.88
CA SER A 162 -9.31 40.85 3.13
C SER A 162 -10.08 39.52 3.19
N THR A 163 -10.17 38.75 2.11
CA THR A 163 -10.97 37.51 2.10
C THR A 163 -10.04 36.29 2.00
N GLY A 164 -9.67 35.69 3.13
CA GLY A 164 -8.93 34.42 3.09
C GLY A 164 -8.25 33.93 4.36
N THR A 165 -8.35 34.62 5.51
CA THR A 165 -7.97 34.03 6.80
C THR A 165 -8.95 34.52 7.87
N SER A 166 -10.13 33.92 7.86
CA SER A 166 -10.87 33.67 9.09
C SER A 166 -10.94 32.16 9.25
N SER A 167 -9.94 31.59 9.91
CA SER A 167 -10.07 30.26 10.50
C SER A 167 -10.98 30.38 11.73
N ALA A 168 -12.25 30.69 11.48
CA ALA A 168 -13.34 30.50 12.41
C ALA A 168 -14.09 29.26 11.91
N PRO A 169 -14.44 28.28 12.76
CA PRO A 169 -15.21 27.13 12.31
C PRO A 169 -16.56 27.64 11.78
N THR A 170 -16.76 27.54 10.46
CA THR A 170 -18.07 27.71 9.84
C THR A 170 -18.95 26.57 10.34
N VAL A 171 -19.62 26.80 11.46
CA VAL A 171 -20.77 25.99 11.87
C VAL A 171 -21.81 26.18 10.76
N PRO A 172 -22.28 25.11 10.08
CA PRO A 172 -23.33 25.25 9.10
C PRO A 172 -24.57 25.83 9.80
N ALA A 173 -25.13 26.90 9.23
CA ALA A 173 -26.32 27.54 9.76
C ALA A 173 -27.41 26.48 10.02
N PRO A 174 -27.91 26.31 11.27
CA PRO A 174 -29.00 25.39 11.52
C PRO A 174 -30.23 25.90 10.81
N TRP A 175 -30.79 25.04 9.97
CA TRP A 175 -32.02 25.25 9.23
C TRP A 175 -33.15 25.73 10.17
N GLY A 176 -33.57 26.98 10.00
CA GLY A 176 -34.89 27.51 10.40
C GLY A 176 -35.35 27.25 11.84
N ASP A 177 -34.88 28.06 12.78
CA ASP A 177 -35.61 28.31 14.03
C ASP A 177 -36.71 29.36 13.76
N VAL A 178 -37.86 28.88 13.27
CA VAL A 178 -39.11 29.65 13.17
C VAL A 178 -39.95 29.40 14.42
N GLY A 179 -39.66 30.07 15.54
CA GLY A 179 -40.60 30.02 16.66
C GLY A 179 -40.17 30.48 18.05
N ALA A 180 -38.92 30.88 18.29
CA ALA A 180 -38.53 31.44 19.59
C ALA A 180 -38.20 32.93 19.47
N GLY A 181 -38.96 33.78 20.18
CA GLY A 181 -38.72 35.22 20.27
C GLY A 181 -37.31 35.58 20.78
N PRO A 182 -36.93 36.87 20.74
CA PRO A 182 -35.57 37.29 20.99
C PRO A 182 -35.13 36.91 22.41
N ARG A 183 -34.22 35.92 22.53
CA ARG A 183 -33.45 35.77 23.76
C ARG A 183 -32.42 36.89 23.81
N SER A 184 -32.83 38.03 24.34
CA SER A 184 -31.94 39.10 24.74
C SER A 184 -31.28 38.75 26.07
N GLU A 185 -30.41 37.74 26.08
CA GLU A 185 -29.41 37.58 27.14
C GLU A 185 -28.13 37.07 26.49
N SER A 186 -27.09 37.92 26.53
CA SER A 186 -25.74 37.56 26.13
C SER A 186 -25.33 36.29 26.84
N ALA A 187 -25.19 35.18 26.11
CA ALA A 187 -24.59 33.98 26.63
C ALA A 187 -23.16 34.32 27.04
N GLU A 188 -22.93 34.46 28.35
CA GLU A 188 -21.58 34.49 28.91
C GLU A 188 -20.81 33.29 28.34
N GLY A 189 -19.65 33.57 27.75
CA GLY A 189 -18.88 32.59 26.99
C GLY A 189 -18.68 31.31 27.79
N GLU A 190 -19.03 30.16 27.20
CA GLU A 190 -18.82 28.88 27.86
C GLU A 190 -17.34 28.73 28.23
N PRO A 191 -17.01 28.38 29.49
CA PRO A 191 -15.62 28.22 29.87
C PRO A 191 -15.05 27.01 29.14
N ALA A 192 -13.86 27.20 28.55
CA ALA A 192 -13.20 26.21 27.70
C ALA A 192 -12.88 24.89 28.43
N ALA A 193 -12.83 24.90 29.77
CA ALA A 193 -12.58 23.72 30.58
C ALA A 193 -13.86 23.15 31.21
N GLY A 194 -14.05 21.82 31.13
CA GLY A 194 -15.24 21.14 31.66
C GLY A 194 -15.44 21.30 33.18
N PHE A 195 -14.38 21.52 33.95
CA PHE A 195 -14.46 21.72 35.40
C PHE A 195 -15.11 23.06 35.78
N ASP A 196 -14.89 24.11 35.00
CA ASP A 196 -15.45 25.44 35.27
C ASP A 196 -16.97 25.47 35.04
N ARG A 197 -17.47 24.65 34.10
CA ARG A 197 -18.93 24.44 33.93
C ARG A 197 -19.58 23.87 35.18
N MET A 198 -18.96 22.88 35.83
CA MET A 198 -19.50 22.30 37.06
C MET A 198 -19.47 23.30 38.20
N ARG A 199 -18.40 24.09 38.34
CA ARG A 199 -18.30 25.09 39.40
C ARG A 199 -19.40 26.16 39.30
N ASN A 200 -19.67 26.66 38.09
CA ASN A 200 -20.72 27.67 37.88
C ASN A 200 -22.13 27.09 38.09
N ALA A 201 -22.35 25.82 37.75
CA ALA A 201 -23.65 25.17 37.92
C ALA A 201 -24.02 24.97 39.41
N TYR A 202 -23.03 24.72 40.28
CA TYR A 202 -23.26 24.47 41.70
C TYR A 202 -23.08 25.70 42.60
N SER A 203 -22.66 26.85 42.06
CA SER A 203 -22.50 28.10 42.82
C SER A 203 -23.74 29.01 42.79
N LYS A 204 -24.82 28.64 42.09
CA LYS A 204 -26.01 29.49 41.89
C LYS A 204 -27.27 28.97 42.59
N THR A 205 -27.09 28.32 43.73
CA THR A 205 -28.19 27.99 44.66
C THR A 205 -27.89 28.58 46.03
N ASP A 206 -28.35 29.81 46.21
CA ASP A 206 -28.75 30.42 47.50
C ASP A 206 -30.11 31.09 47.28
#